data_AF-A0A6A5YQS2-F1
#
_entry.id   AF-A0A6A5YQS2-F1
#
_cell.length_a   1.000
_cell.length_b   1.000
_cell.length_c   1.000
_cell.angle_alpha   90.00
_cell.angle_beta   90.00
_cell.angle_gamma   90.00
#
_symmetry.space_group_name_H-M   'P 1'
#
loop_
_entity.id
_entity.type
_entity.pdbx_description
1 polymer ?
#
loop_
_entity_poly.entity_id
_entity_poly.type
_entity_poly.pdbx_seq_one_letter_code
_entity_poly.pdbx_strand_id
1 'polypeptide(L)'
;MSLVICVRRIWFHPLSKYPGPKLWAATRIPYVISLLQGSLNRDMLELHRRYGDIIRLAPDELSFATEDAWRDIYLHRPGHKEPKKDPTWYIAPNDMPQNIVTTTDINHIEYLDAIINEALRLYYAIPGGLPRIALEGGDIYVGHFVPAGTKIAIRPYVVLHSEKYFKHAWDFVPERWLPEGQRPEQYASDRLSASQPFNFGPTNCIGKPLAWAKMRVLIARVV
;
A
#
# COMPACT_ATOMS: atom_id res chain seq x y z
N MET A 1 -26.64 -26.92 -7.66
CA MET A 1 -25.80 -27.11 -6.46
C MET A 1 -26.22 -28.41 -5.78
N SER A 2 -25.40 -29.44 -5.81
CA SER A 2 -25.78 -30.77 -5.31
C SER A 2 -25.90 -30.78 -3.78
N LEU A 3 -26.90 -31.48 -3.22
CA LEU A 3 -27.11 -31.60 -1.76
C LEU A 3 -25.84 -32.05 -1.01
N VAL A 4 -25.05 -32.92 -1.64
CA VAL A 4 -23.74 -33.38 -1.15
C VAL A 4 -22.78 -32.21 -0.86
N ILE A 5 -22.77 -31.19 -1.72
CA ILE A 5 -21.90 -30.00 -1.55
C ILE A 5 -22.36 -29.18 -0.34
N CYS A 6 -23.67 -29.02 -0.13
CA CYS A 6 -24.22 -28.30 1.01
C CYS A 6 -23.85 -29.00 2.33
N VAL A 7 -24.04 -30.31 2.41
CA VAL A 7 -23.67 -31.10 3.59
C VAL A 7 -22.17 -30.98 3.88
N ARG A 8 -21.33 -31.11 2.84
CA ARG A 8 -19.88 -30.96 2.97
C ARG A 8 -19.50 -29.57 3.49
N ARG A 9 -20.10 -28.51 2.95
CA ARG A 9 -19.84 -27.12 3.37
C ARG A 9 -20.24 -26.87 4.80
N ILE A 10 -21.38 -27.38 5.25
CA ILE A 10 -21.85 -27.13 6.61
C ILE A 10 -20.99 -27.84 7.64
N TRP A 11 -20.71 -29.13 7.45
CA TRP A 11 -20.16 -29.98 8.52
C TRP A 11 -18.67 -30.29 8.36
N PHE A 12 -18.20 -30.46 7.12
CA PHE A 12 -16.85 -30.94 6.82
C PHE A 12 -15.90 -29.86 6.28
N HIS A 13 -16.36 -28.60 6.19
CA HIS A 13 -15.51 -27.49 5.78
C HIS A 13 -14.60 -27.03 6.94
N PRO A 14 -13.37 -26.56 6.71
CA PRO A 14 -12.51 -26.03 7.78
C PRO A 14 -13.14 -24.92 8.62
N LEU A 15 -14.10 -24.19 8.04
CA LEU A 15 -14.88 -23.15 8.72
C LEU A 15 -16.12 -23.67 9.47
N SER A 16 -16.39 -24.98 9.51
CA SER A 16 -17.58 -25.54 10.18
C SER A 16 -17.59 -25.31 11.69
N LYS A 17 -16.41 -25.05 12.29
CA LYS A 17 -16.24 -24.70 13.70
C LYS A 17 -16.79 -23.32 14.08
N TYR A 18 -16.97 -22.42 13.11
CA TYR A 18 -17.47 -21.07 13.37
C TYR A 18 -19.01 -21.05 13.39
N PRO A 19 -19.63 -20.32 14.33
CA PRO A 19 -21.08 -20.24 14.43
C PRO A 19 -21.67 -19.44 13.26
N GLY A 20 -22.93 -19.70 12.90
CA GLY A 20 -23.63 -18.96 11.84
C GLY A 20 -24.82 -19.71 11.24
N PRO A 21 -25.66 -19.04 10.43
CA PRO A 21 -26.80 -19.68 9.80
C PRO A 21 -26.38 -20.79 8.84
N LYS A 22 -26.95 -21.98 9.00
CA LYS A 22 -26.61 -23.15 8.17
C LYS A 22 -26.87 -22.91 6.68
N LEU A 23 -27.91 -22.14 6.34
CA LEU A 23 -28.22 -21.80 4.95
C LEU A 23 -27.15 -20.90 4.32
N TRP A 24 -26.66 -19.89 5.06
CA TRP A 24 -25.59 -18.99 4.63
C TRP A 24 -24.24 -19.74 4.54
N ALA A 25 -23.97 -20.65 5.49
CA ALA A 25 -22.79 -21.52 5.44
C ALA A 25 -22.82 -22.54 4.27
N ALA A 26 -24.00 -22.91 3.77
CA ALA A 26 -24.15 -23.81 2.63
C ALA A 26 -24.01 -23.10 1.28
N THR A 27 -24.50 -21.86 1.18
CA THR A 27 -24.57 -21.09 -0.07
C THR A 27 -24.60 -19.58 0.15
N ARG A 28 -24.11 -18.82 -0.83
CA ARG A 28 -24.17 -17.34 -0.87
C ARG A 28 -25.56 -16.79 -1.25
N ILE A 29 -26.56 -17.63 -1.53
CA ILE A 29 -27.89 -17.16 -1.97
C ILE A 29 -28.53 -16.17 -0.97
N PRO A 30 -28.61 -16.46 0.35
CA PRO A 30 -29.19 -15.51 1.30
C PRO A 30 -28.42 -14.20 1.36
N TYR A 31 -27.08 -14.26 1.31
CA TYR A 31 -26.23 -13.08 1.24
C TYR A 31 -26.57 -12.21 0.03
N VAL A 32 -26.71 -12.83 -1.16
CA VAL A 32 -27.06 -12.13 -2.39
C VAL A 32 -28.47 -11.53 -2.31
N ILE A 33 -29.44 -12.23 -1.72
CA ILE A 33 -30.79 -11.70 -1.50
C ILE A 33 -30.72 -10.46 -0.59
N SER A 34 -30.05 -10.56 0.54
CA SER A 34 -29.85 -9.43 1.47
C SER A 34 -29.12 -8.26 0.82
N LEU A 35 -28.13 -8.55 -0.05
CA LEU A 35 -27.42 -7.53 -0.82
C LEU A 35 -28.35 -6.81 -1.80
N LEU A 36 -29.11 -7.57 -2.60
CA LEU A 36 -30.04 -7.04 -3.61
C LEU A 36 -31.22 -6.28 -2.98
N GLN A 37 -31.63 -6.66 -1.77
CA GLN A 37 -32.65 -5.96 -0.98
C GLN A 37 -32.11 -4.72 -0.26
N GLY A 38 -30.79 -4.52 -0.21
CA GLY A 38 -30.15 -3.46 0.56
C GLY A 38 -30.25 -3.66 2.08
N SER A 39 -30.60 -4.86 2.56
CA SER A 39 -30.73 -5.19 3.98
C SER A 39 -29.46 -5.80 4.59
N LEU A 40 -28.45 -6.12 3.78
CA LEU A 40 -27.27 -6.89 4.18
C LEU A 40 -26.59 -6.40 5.46
N ASN A 41 -26.41 -5.09 5.66
CA ASN A 41 -25.80 -4.55 6.87
C ASN A 41 -26.65 -4.80 8.12
N ARG A 42 -27.98 -4.71 7.99
CA ARG A 42 -28.93 -5.00 9.08
C ARG A 42 -28.95 -6.48 9.39
N ASP A 43 -28.97 -7.32 8.36
CA ASP A 43 -28.94 -8.77 8.51
C ASP A 43 -27.63 -9.21 9.17
N MET A 44 -26.48 -8.68 8.76
CA MET A 44 -25.20 -8.93 9.40
C MET A 44 -25.19 -8.52 10.88
N LEU A 45 -25.75 -7.35 11.21
CA LEU A 45 -25.85 -6.89 12.60
C LEU A 45 -26.66 -7.89 13.46
N GLU A 46 -27.80 -8.36 12.94
CA GLU A 46 -28.64 -9.34 13.64
C GLU A 46 -27.95 -10.71 13.78
N LEU A 47 -27.23 -11.13 12.75
CA LEU A 47 -26.44 -12.36 12.79
C LEU A 47 -25.33 -12.29 13.84
N HIS A 48 -24.61 -11.17 13.94
CA HIS A 48 -23.60 -10.98 14.97
C HIS A 48 -24.20 -10.93 16.37
N ARG A 49 -25.38 -10.31 16.55
CA ARG A 49 -26.10 -10.37 17.84
C ARG A 49 -26.47 -11.79 18.26
N ARG A 50 -26.83 -12.63 17.29
CA ARG A 50 -27.30 -14.00 17.55
C ARG A 50 -26.17 -15.01 17.72
N TYR A 51 -25.11 -14.90 16.94
CA TYR A 51 -24.05 -15.91 16.84
C TYR A 51 -22.70 -15.47 17.41
N GLY A 52 -22.56 -14.20 17.79
CA GLY A 52 -21.36 -13.63 18.42
C GLY A 52 -20.49 -12.82 17.47
N ASP A 53 -19.29 -12.48 17.92
CA ASP A 53 -18.44 -11.51 17.20
C ASP A 53 -17.71 -12.11 15.99
N ILE A 54 -17.57 -13.44 15.92
CA ILE A 54 -16.95 -14.12 14.77
C ILE A 54 -17.93 -15.15 14.23
N ILE A 55 -18.47 -14.87 13.05
CA ILE A 55 -19.51 -15.70 12.44
C ILE A 55 -19.10 -16.15 11.04
N ARG A 56 -19.58 -17.31 10.64
CA ARG A 56 -19.49 -17.77 9.25
C ARG A 56 -20.63 -17.18 8.44
N LEU A 57 -20.29 -16.19 7.63
CA LEU A 57 -21.23 -15.45 6.80
C LEU A 57 -21.50 -16.14 5.46
N ALA A 58 -20.55 -16.90 4.93
CA ALA A 58 -20.72 -17.65 3.67
C ALA A 58 -19.98 -19.00 3.72
N PRO A 59 -20.04 -19.84 2.67
CA PRO A 59 -19.28 -21.09 2.65
C PRO A 59 -17.78 -20.90 2.92
N ASP A 60 -17.22 -19.79 2.47
CA ASP A 60 -15.80 -19.46 2.48
C ASP A 60 -15.50 -18.10 3.14
N GLU A 61 -16.45 -17.52 3.88
CA GLU A 61 -16.35 -16.16 4.42
C GLU A 61 -16.64 -16.14 5.93
N LEU A 62 -15.75 -15.50 6.68
CA LEU A 62 -15.96 -15.15 8.08
C LEU A 62 -16.18 -13.65 8.19
N SER A 63 -17.10 -13.26 9.06
CA SER A 63 -17.31 -11.87 9.46
C SER A 63 -16.83 -11.70 10.90
N PHE A 64 -16.11 -10.60 11.14
CA PHE A 64 -15.52 -10.25 12.43
C PHE A 64 -16.12 -8.92 12.90
N ALA A 65 -16.59 -8.88 14.14
CA ALA A 65 -17.16 -7.72 14.81
C ALA A 65 -16.40 -7.39 16.10
N THR A 66 -15.08 -7.57 16.10
CA THR A 66 -14.20 -7.23 17.23
C THR A 66 -13.25 -6.08 16.86
N GLU A 67 -12.83 -5.30 17.85
CA GLU A 67 -11.86 -4.21 17.65
C GLU A 67 -10.50 -4.73 17.15
N ASP A 68 -10.01 -5.83 17.73
CA ASP A 68 -8.72 -6.44 17.36
C ASP A 68 -8.65 -6.83 15.87
N ALA A 69 -9.79 -7.14 15.24
CA ALA A 69 -9.85 -7.50 13.83
C ALA A 69 -9.36 -6.37 12.92
N TRP A 70 -9.52 -5.09 13.30
CA TRP A 70 -8.99 -3.97 12.52
C TRP A 70 -7.47 -4.06 12.40
N ARG A 71 -6.79 -4.31 13.51
CA ARG A 71 -5.32 -4.46 13.56
C ARG A 71 -4.89 -5.72 12.83
N ASP A 72 -5.58 -6.83 13.01
CA ASP A 72 -5.15 -8.11 12.46
C ASP A 72 -5.41 -8.27 10.95
N ILE A 73 -6.45 -7.60 10.43
CA ILE A 73 -6.84 -7.67 9.02
C ILE A 73 -6.20 -6.55 8.20
N TYR A 74 -6.19 -5.31 8.71
CA TYR A 74 -5.85 -4.13 7.92
C TYR A 74 -4.51 -3.47 8.26
N LEU A 75 -3.94 -3.73 9.44
CA LEU A 75 -2.63 -3.17 9.79
C LEU A 75 -1.50 -4.11 9.33
N HIS A 76 -0.40 -3.52 8.85
CA HIS A 76 0.83 -4.27 8.63
C HIS A 76 1.36 -4.82 9.95
N ARG A 77 1.57 -6.13 10.02
CA ARG A 77 2.08 -6.84 11.21
C ARG A 77 3.47 -7.39 10.94
N PRO A 78 4.49 -7.00 11.72
CA PRO A 78 5.84 -7.55 11.56
C PRO A 78 5.84 -9.09 11.55
N GLY A 79 6.56 -9.68 10.61
CA GLY A 79 6.66 -11.14 10.45
C GLY A 79 5.43 -11.83 9.82
N HIS A 80 4.37 -11.08 9.47
CA HIS A 80 3.18 -11.63 8.84
C HIS A 80 3.02 -11.12 7.41
N LYS A 81 2.47 -11.96 6.53
CA LYS A 81 2.09 -11.53 5.18
C LYS A 81 0.77 -10.76 5.25
N GLU A 82 0.70 -9.65 4.52
CA GLU A 82 -0.53 -8.88 4.38
C GLU A 82 -1.60 -9.72 3.64
N PRO A 83 -2.85 -9.73 4.13
CA PRO A 83 -3.96 -10.32 3.39
C PRO A 83 -4.14 -9.63 2.02
N LYS A 84 -4.34 -10.43 0.97
CA LYS A 84 -4.64 -9.89 -0.36
C LYS A 84 -6.08 -9.36 -0.40
N LYS A 85 -6.30 -8.32 -1.21
CA LYS A 85 -7.65 -7.85 -1.56
C LYS A 85 -8.41 -8.95 -2.30
N ASP A 86 -9.70 -9.11 -1.99
CA ASP A 86 -10.58 -10.08 -2.67
C ASP A 86 -10.81 -9.67 -4.14
N PRO A 87 -10.37 -10.47 -5.12
CA PRO A 87 -10.56 -10.15 -6.53
C PRO A 87 -12.02 -10.16 -6.98
N THR A 88 -12.98 -10.58 -6.15
CA THR A 88 -14.42 -10.49 -6.47
C THR A 88 -14.98 -9.09 -6.19
N TRP A 89 -14.45 -8.43 -5.15
CA TRP A 89 -14.90 -7.10 -4.73
C TRP A 89 -14.10 -5.98 -5.38
N TYR A 90 -12.79 -6.21 -5.53
CA TYR A 90 -11.87 -5.24 -6.08
C TYR A 90 -11.67 -5.50 -7.58
N ILE A 91 -12.74 -5.37 -8.36
CA ILE A 91 -12.72 -5.49 -9.83
C ILE A 91 -12.95 -4.10 -10.44
N ALA A 92 -12.23 -3.79 -11.51
CA ALA A 92 -12.53 -2.62 -12.33
C ALA A 92 -13.83 -2.84 -13.12
N PRO A 93 -14.82 -1.93 -13.07
CA PRO A 93 -16.07 -2.13 -13.81
C PRO A 93 -15.81 -2.12 -15.34
N ASN A 94 -16.47 -3.00 -16.09
CA ASN A 94 -16.62 -2.97 -17.56
C ASN A 94 -15.38 -2.62 -18.38
N ASP A 95 -14.48 -3.57 -18.63
CA ASP A 95 -13.26 -3.41 -19.45
C ASP A 95 -12.37 -2.21 -19.06
N MET A 96 -12.65 -1.56 -17.92
CA MET A 96 -11.84 -0.45 -17.46
C MET A 96 -10.54 -0.99 -16.89
N PRO A 97 -9.43 -0.28 -17.13
CA PRO A 97 -8.16 -0.65 -16.51
C PRO A 97 -8.25 -0.56 -14.98
N GLN A 98 -7.46 -1.39 -14.30
CA GLN A 98 -7.31 -1.37 -12.84
C GLN A 98 -6.92 0.02 -12.35
N ASN A 99 -7.41 0.41 -11.16
CA ASN A 99 -7.06 1.67 -10.50
C ASN A 99 -6.60 1.40 -9.05
N ILE A 100 -6.26 2.44 -8.29
CA ILE A 100 -5.77 2.28 -6.92
C ILE A 100 -6.74 1.54 -5.99
N VAL A 101 -8.05 1.70 -6.20
CA VAL A 101 -9.07 1.05 -5.40
C VAL A 101 -9.14 -0.43 -5.78
N THR A 102 -9.24 -0.69 -7.08
CA THR A 102 -9.54 -2.02 -7.62
C THR A 102 -8.31 -2.91 -7.78
N THR A 103 -7.11 -2.34 -7.83
CA THR A 103 -5.90 -3.14 -8.02
C THR A 103 -5.72 -4.11 -6.84
N THR A 104 -5.73 -5.40 -7.16
CA THR A 104 -5.42 -6.52 -6.25
C THR A 104 -3.96 -6.89 -6.28
N ASP A 105 -3.24 -6.37 -7.27
CA ASP A 105 -1.86 -6.66 -7.52
C ASP A 105 -1.08 -5.36 -7.72
N ILE A 106 -0.32 -4.99 -6.69
CA ILE A 106 0.59 -3.83 -6.75
C ILE A 106 1.94 -4.29 -7.31
N ASN A 107 1.97 -5.36 -8.12
CA ASN A 107 3.18 -5.94 -8.69
C ASN A 107 4.15 -4.83 -9.10
N HIS A 108 5.30 -4.88 -8.45
CA HIS A 108 6.39 -3.97 -8.65
C HIS A 108 6.96 -4.25 -10.04
N ILE A 109 6.58 -3.42 -11.02
CA ILE A 109 7.28 -3.41 -12.31
C ILE A 109 8.60 -2.68 -12.04
N GLU A 110 9.67 -3.44 -11.85
CA GLU A 110 10.98 -2.92 -11.41
C GLU A 110 11.45 -1.75 -12.28
N TYR A 111 11.29 -1.88 -13.60
CA TYR A 111 11.69 -0.84 -14.53
C TYR A 111 10.77 0.40 -14.49
N LEU A 112 9.47 0.23 -14.23
CA LEU A 112 8.54 1.35 -14.06
C LEU A 112 8.90 2.16 -12.81
N ASP A 113 9.21 1.49 -11.71
CA ASP A 113 9.64 2.15 -10.48
C ASP A 113 11.00 2.83 -10.66
N ALA A 114 11.90 2.23 -11.45
CA ALA A 114 13.14 2.86 -11.84
C ALA A 114 12.92 4.17 -12.63
N ILE A 115 12.01 4.17 -13.61
CA ILE A 115 11.60 5.36 -14.36
C ILE A 115 11.01 6.42 -13.43
N ILE A 116 10.09 6.04 -12.54
CA ILE A 116 9.44 6.98 -11.61
C ILE A 116 10.47 7.59 -10.67
N ASN A 117 11.37 6.80 -10.08
CA ASN A 117 12.40 7.33 -9.19
C ASN A 117 13.35 8.28 -9.92
N GLU A 118 13.74 7.98 -11.15
CA GLU A 118 14.61 8.86 -11.94
C GLU A 118 13.92 10.17 -12.33
N ALA A 119 12.64 10.09 -12.71
CA ALA A 119 11.83 11.28 -12.95
C ALA A 119 11.72 12.15 -11.70
N LEU A 120 11.48 11.55 -10.52
CA LEU A 120 11.41 12.28 -9.24
C LEU A 120 12.77 12.82 -8.78
N ARG A 121 13.89 12.21 -9.20
CA ARG A 121 15.25 12.70 -8.92
C ARG A 121 15.53 13.98 -9.70
N LEU A 122 15.27 13.97 -11.01
CA LEU A 122 15.51 15.12 -11.89
C LEU A 122 14.48 16.23 -11.68
N TYR A 123 13.20 15.85 -11.59
CA TYR A 123 12.07 16.76 -11.41
C TYR A 123 11.51 16.69 -10.00
N TYR A 124 12.39 16.93 -9.03
CA TYR A 124 12.03 16.93 -7.62
C TYR A 124 10.99 18.03 -7.32
N ALA A 125 9.83 17.66 -6.77
CA ALA A 125 8.68 18.58 -6.61
C ALA A 125 8.94 19.80 -5.71
N ILE A 126 9.87 19.70 -4.75
CA ILE A 126 10.24 20.77 -3.81
C ILE A 126 11.76 21.02 -3.89
N PRO A 127 12.27 21.59 -4.99
CA PRO A 127 13.70 21.64 -5.28
C PRO A 127 14.49 22.47 -4.25
N GLY A 128 13.84 23.45 -3.63
CA GLY A 128 14.42 24.27 -2.55
C GLY A 128 14.47 23.59 -1.18
N GLY A 129 13.82 22.44 -0.98
CA GLY A 129 13.69 21.79 0.33
C GLY A 129 12.76 22.55 1.29
N LEU A 130 12.38 21.90 2.39
CA LEU A 130 11.49 22.45 3.41
C LEU A 130 12.31 22.88 4.63
N PRO A 131 12.36 24.18 4.99
CA PRO A 131 13.15 24.65 6.11
C PRO A 131 12.62 24.16 7.46
N ARG A 132 13.56 23.91 8.38
CA ARG A 132 13.36 23.66 9.81
C ARG A 132 14.10 24.74 10.60
N ILE A 133 13.86 24.81 11.90
CA ILE A 133 14.52 25.76 12.81
C ILE A 133 15.29 24.94 13.86
N ALA A 134 16.56 25.27 14.09
CA ALA A 134 17.35 24.70 15.17
C ALA A 134 16.73 25.05 16.53
N LEU A 135 16.57 24.05 17.40
CA LEU A 135 15.88 24.18 18.68
C LEU A 135 16.68 25.02 19.68
N GLU A 136 16.05 25.33 20.82
CA GLU A 136 16.71 26.00 21.94
C GLU A 136 17.98 25.25 22.37
N GLY A 137 19.04 26.00 22.69
CA GLY A 137 20.38 25.45 22.94
C GLY A 137 21.25 25.20 21.70
N GLY A 138 20.66 25.20 20.49
CA GLY A 138 21.37 24.82 19.26
C GLY A 138 21.65 23.32 19.18
N ASP A 139 22.18 22.86 18.04
CA ASP A 139 22.49 21.44 17.83
C ASP A 139 23.57 21.24 16.75
N ILE A 140 24.10 20.03 16.62
CA ILE A 140 25.11 19.66 15.63
C ILE A 140 24.42 19.03 14.40
N TYR A 141 24.56 19.68 13.25
CA TYR A 141 24.10 19.18 11.96
C TYR A 141 25.29 18.90 11.05
N VAL A 142 25.44 17.64 10.61
CA VAL A 142 26.54 17.21 9.72
C VAL A 142 27.92 17.61 10.27
N GLY A 143 28.11 17.47 11.58
CA GLY A 143 29.38 17.78 12.26
C GLY A 143 29.60 19.27 12.59
N HIS A 144 28.65 20.15 12.28
CA HIS A 144 28.75 21.59 12.58
C HIS A 144 27.70 22.03 13.59
N PHE A 145 28.13 22.75 14.63
CA PHE A 145 27.20 23.38 15.57
C PHE A 145 26.42 24.51 14.89
N VAL A 146 25.10 24.51 15.08
CA VAL A 146 24.17 25.51 14.55
C VAL A 146 23.41 26.13 15.73
N PRO A 147 23.48 27.47 15.91
CA PRO A 147 22.79 28.15 16.99
C PRO A 147 21.26 28.03 16.91
N ALA A 148 20.61 28.10 18.08
CA ALA A 148 19.16 28.15 18.21
C ALA A 148 18.53 29.25 17.33
N GLY A 149 17.34 28.98 16.78
CA GLY A 149 16.62 29.92 15.91
C GLY A 149 17.11 29.97 14.46
N THR A 150 18.22 29.30 14.12
CA THR A 150 18.73 29.25 12.75
C THR A 150 17.83 28.41 11.85
N LYS A 151 17.48 28.93 10.66
CA LYS A 151 16.77 28.16 9.63
C LYS A 151 17.73 27.23 8.91
N ILE A 152 17.43 25.94 8.91
CA ILE A 152 18.22 24.90 8.26
C ILE A 152 17.37 24.15 7.23
N ALA A 153 17.98 23.77 6.11
CA ALA A 153 17.30 22.98 5.08
C ALA A 153 18.33 22.20 4.26
N ILE A 154 17.99 20.97 3.87
CA ILE A 154 18.65 20.34 2.73
C ILE A 154 18.20 21.05 1.45
N ARG A 155 19.07 21.11 0.43
CA ARG A 155 18.73 21.61 -0.91
C ARG A 155 18.71 20.44 -1.90
N PRO A 156 17.56 19.76 -2.09
CA PRO A 156 17.45 18.61 -2.98
C PRO A 156 17.99 18.88 -4.38
N TYR A 157 17.64 20.04 -4.98
CA TYR A 157 18.10 20.35 -6.34
C TYR A 157 19.63 20.29 -6.50
N VAL A 158 20.37 20.81 -5.51
CA VAL A 158 21.84 20.79 -5.50
C VAL A 158 22.38 19.38 -5.30
N VAL A 159 21.81 18.63 -4.34
CA VAL A 159 22.26 17.27 -4.03
C VAL A 159 22.02 16.32 -5.21
N LEU A 160 20.85 16.42 -5.84
CA LEU A 160 20.39 15.49 -6.88
C LEU A 160 21.06 15.72 -8.24
N HIS A 161 21.59 16.92 -8.49
CA HIS A 161 22.33 17.26 -9.72
C HIS A 161 23.85 17.35 -9.51
N SER A 162 24.36 16.82 -8.41
CA SER A 162 25.79 16.82 -8.10
C SER A 162 26.44 15.46 -8.42
N GLU A 163 27.53 15.49 -9.18
CA GLU A 163 28.34 14.28 -9.47
C GLU A 163 29.00 13.66 -8.24
N LYS A 164 28.96 14.34 -7.08
CA LYS A 164 29.34 13.75 -5.79
C LYS A 164 28.40 12.60 -5.39
N TYR A 165 27.14 12.64 -5.83
CA TYR A 165 26.11 11.66 -5.42
C TYR A 165 25.60 10.83 -6.60
N PHE A 166 25.51 11.41 -7.80
CA PHE A 166 24.97 10.74 -8.98
C PHE A 166 25.90 10.94 -10.17
N LYS A 167 26.45 9.87 -10.73
CA LYS A 167 27.21 9.93 -11.98
C LYS A 167 26.29 10.34 -13.12
N HIS A 168 26.75 11.21 -14.02
CA HIS A 168 25.92 11.77 -15.09
C HIS A 168 24.61 12.36 -14.52
N ALA A 169 24.75 13.23 -13.51
CA ALA A 169 23.64 13.67 -12.67
C ALA A 169 22.51 14.39 -13.44
N TRP A 170 22.79 14.91 -14.63
CA TRP A 170 21.80 15.61 -15.46
C TRP A 170 21.07 14.70 -16.44
N ASP A 171 21.59 13.49 -16.67
CA ASP A 171 21.02 12.56 -17.62
C ASP A 171 19.87 11.78 -16.99
N PHE A 172 18.83 11.51 -17.78
CA PHE A 172 17.72 10.64 -17.40
C PHE A 172 18.13 9.18 -17.57
N VAL A 173 18.51 8.53 -16.47
CA VAL A 173 19.00 7.14 -16.45
C VAL A 173 18.21 6.30 -15.44
N PRO A 174 17.09 5.68 -15.83
CA PRO A 174 16.33 4.79 -14.96
C PRO A 174 17.16 3.62 -14.40
N GLU A 175 18.09 3.08 -15.17
CA GLU A 175 18.84 1.87 -14.86
C GLU A 175 19.65 1.98 -13.55
N ARG A 176 19.98 3.20 -13.10
CA ARG A 176 20.65 3.42 -11.80
C ARG A 176 19.79 2.98 -10.61
N TRP A 177 18.47 2.85 -10.79
CA TRP A 177 17.51 2.46 -9.76
C TRP A 177 17.22 0.96 -9.72
N LEU A 178 17.77 0.18 -10.65
CA LEU A 178 17.55 -1.25 -10.69
C LEU A 178 18.19 -1.97 -9.48
N PRO A 179 17.68 -3.16 -9.12
CA PRO A 179 18.25 -3.99 -8.07
C PRO A 179 19.72 -4.34 -8.32
N GLU A 180 20.42 -4.72 -7.25
CA GLU A 180 21.80 -5.22 -7.33
C GLU A 180 21.87 -6.45 -8.24
N GLY A 181 22.81 -6.45 -9.19
CA GLY A 181 22.92 -7.46 -10.26
C GLY A 181 22.25 -7.07 -11.59
N GLN A 182 21.25 -6.18 -11.57
CA GLN A 182 20.66 -5.60 -12.79
C GLN A 182 21.15 -4.18 -13.07
N ARG A 183 21.57 -3.45 -12.03
CA ARG A 183 22.14 -2.11 -12.15
C ARG A 183 23.47 -2.14 -12.93
N PRO A 184 23.64 -1.29 -13.97
CA PRO A 184 24.91 -1.16 -14.66
C PRO A 184 26.03 -0.73 -13.70
N GLU A 185 27.18 -1.40 -13.78
CA GLU A 185 28.32 -1.20 -12.86
C GLU A 185 28.79 0.27 -12.81
N GLN A 186 28.69 0.98 -13.94
CA GLN A 186 29.06 2.39 -14.02
C GLN A 186 28.26 3.32 -13.08
N TYR A 187 27.09 2.88 -12.59
CA TYR A 187 26.24 3.61 -11.64
C TYR A 187 26.25 2.98 -10.23
N ALA A 188 27.07 1.96 -9.99
CA ALA A 188 27.14 1.28 -8.70
C ALA A 188 27.57 2.21 -7.55
N SER A 189 28.36 3.25 -7.85
CA SER A 189 28.80 4.25 -6.88
C SER A 189 27.75 5.30 -6.51
N ASP A 190 26.60 5.32 -7.19
CA ASP A 190 25.56 6.32 -6.93
C ASP A 190 24.95 6.17 -5.54
N ARG A 191 24.75 7.30 -4.88
CA ARG A 191 24.15 7.37 -3.55
C ARG A 191 22.65 7.57 -3.67
N LEU A 192 21.93 6.51 -4.05
CA LEU A 192 20.47 6.56 -4.25
C LEU A 192 19.69 7.09 -3.03
N SER A 193 20.19 6.84 -1.82
CA SER A 193 19.61 7.34 -0.56
C SER A 193 19.60 8.86 -0.44
N ALA A 194 20.39 9.57 -1.25
CA ALA A 194 20.37 11.04 -1.35
C ALA A 194 19.09 11.57 -2.01
N SER A 195 18.36 10.74 -2.75
CA SER A 195 17.04 11.08 -3.29
C SER A 195 15.94 10.68 -2.31
N GLN A 196 15.29 11.70 -1.72
CA GLN A 196 14.16 11.52 -0.81
C GLN A 196 12.95 12.32 -1.30
N PRO A 197 12.35 12.00 -2.47
CA PRO A 197 11.29 12.80 -3.10
C PRO A 197 10.04 13.01 -2.24
N PHE A 198 9.88 12.18 -1.21
CA PHE A 198 8.78 12.25 -0.26
C PHE A 198 9.24 12.62 1.16
N ASN A 199 10.46 13.14 1.32
CA ASN A 199 11.16 13.30 2.61
C ASN A 199 11.27 11.98 3.40
N PHE A 200 11.92 12.06 4.56
CA PHE A 200 12.13 10.94 5.48
C PHE A 200 11.81 11.36 6.93
N GLY A 201 11.48 10.39 7.79
CA GLY A 201 11.16 10.59 9.20
C GLY A 201 9.67 10.81 9.49
N PRO A 202 9.31 11.18 10.73
CA PRO A 202 7.92 11.26 11.20
C PRO A 202 7.05 12.28 10.45
N THR A 203 7.67 13.30 9.86
CA THR A 203 7.00 14.35 9.08
C THR A 203 7.24 14.19 7.58
N ASN A 204 7.41 12.96 7.10
CA ASN A 204 7.51 12.70 5.66
C ASN A 204 6.15 12.91 4.97
N CYS A 205 6.13 12.82 3.64
CA CYS A 205 4.91 13.04 2.88
C CYS A 205 3.87 11.95 3.17
N ILE A 206 2.78 12.34 3.83
CA ILE A 206 1.62 11.47 4.10
C ILE A 206 0.99 10.91 2.81
N GLY A 207 1.12 11.66 1.70
CA GLY A 207 0.60 11.27 0.39
C GLY A 207 1.49 10.29 -0.39
N LYS A 208 2.64 9.87 0.14
CA LYS A 208 3.58 8.98 -0.57
C LYS A 208 2.90 7.70 -1.12
N PRO A 209 2.13 6.92 -0.34
CA PRO A 209 1.52 5.70 -0.87
C PRO A 209 0.54 5.98 -2.03
N LEU A 210 -0.28 7.04 -1.89
CA LEU A 210 -1.24 7.45 -2.92
C LEU A 210 -0.54 7.94 -4.20
N ALA A 211 0.53 8.72 -4.06
CA ALA A 211 1.30 9.24 -5.18
C ALA A 211 1.92 8.08 -5.98
N TRP A 212 2.57 7.13 -5.32
CA TRP A 212 3.15 5.94 -5.96
C TRP A 212 2.12 5.14 -6.75
N ALA A 213 0.98 4.82 -6.14
CA ALA A 213 -0.08 4.08 -6.81
C ALA A 213 -0.65 4.85 -8.02
N LYS A 214 -0.85 6.18 -7.91
CA LYS A 214 -1.31 7.00 -9.04
C LYS A 214 -0.29 7.06 -10.18
N MET A 215 0.99 7.30 -9.88
CA MET A 215 2.04 7.35 -10.92
C MET A 215 2.14 6.03 -11.67
N ARG A 216 2.15 4.90 -10.95
CA ARG A 216 2.20 3.56 -11.58
C ARG A 216 1.01 3.30 -12.49
N VAL A 217 -0.22 3.51 -11.99
CA VAL A 217 -1.44 3.29 -12.80
C VAL A 217 -1.50 4.23 -13.99
N LEU A 218 -1.13 5.50 -13.81
CA LEU A 218 -1.19 6.49 -14.89
C LEU A 218 -0.19 6.15 -16.00
N ILE A 219 1.07 5.92 -15.64
CA ILE A 219 2.12 5.63 -16.63
C ILE A 219 1.84 4.31 -17.35
N ALA A 220 1.45 3.26 -16.62
CA ALA A 220 1.13 1.95 -17.20
C ALA A 220 -0.11 1.95 -18.12
N ARG A 221 -0.94 3.00 -18.11
CA ARG A 221 -2.05 3.18 -19.05
C ARG A 221 -1.69 3.98 -20.30
N VAL A 222 -0.62 4.77 -20.23
CA VAL A 222 -0.18 5.65 -21.34
C VAL A 222 0.70 4.88 -22.32
N VAL A 223 1.42 3.86 -21.84
CA VAL A 223 2.22 2.92 -22.64
C VAL A 223 1.44 1.65 -22.94
#